data_AF-A0A1F9IP01-F1
#
_entry.id   AF-A0A1F9IP01-F1
#
_cell.length_a   1.000
_cell.length_b   1.000
_cell.length_c   1.000
_cell.angle_alpha   90.00
_cell.angle_beta   90.00
_cell.angle_gamma   90.00
#
_symmetry.space_group_name_H-M   'P 1'
#
loop_
_entity.id
_entity.type
_entity.pdbx_description
1 polymer ?
#
loop_
_entity_poly.entity_id
_entity_poly.type
_entity_poly.pdbx_seq_one_letter_code
_entity_poly.pdbx_strand_id
1 'polypeptide(L)'
;MSTVIKNINGKEYAYIAYRSGRKVVQRYIGPVSSPATKARLEAIASQKAVPQEFSWLFWDTDPAKIDLKANGRYVIERVLETGGFEEFSWIQKVYPTRLIMETCEISRKVSPKSKNFWRVWFDEGAY
;
A
#
# COMPACT_ATOMS: atom_id res chain seq x y z
N MET A 1 1.61 1.47 7.21
CA MET A 1 0.18 1.29 7.51
C MET A 1 0.07 0.25 8.62
N SER A 2 -0.92 0.33 9.50
CA SER A 2 -1.13 -0.65 10.58
C SER A 2 -2.62 -0.84 10.82
N THR A 3 -3.05 -2.07 11.09
CA THR A 3 -4.42 -2.34 11.52
C THR A 3 -4.58 -1.98 12.99
N VAL A 4 -5.67 -1.29 13.32
CA VAL A 4 -6.09 -0.96 14.69
C VAL A 4 -7.47 -1.54 14.93
N ILE A 5 -7.65 -2.30 16.00
CA ILE A 5 -8.96 -2.79 16.43
C ILE A 5 -9.43 -1.88 17.58
N LYS A 6 -10.67 -1.41 17.52
CA LYS A 6 -11.30 -0.67 18.63
C LYS A 6 -12.48 -1.47 19.16
N ASN A 7 -12.55 -1.58 20.48
CA ASN A 7 -13.73 -2.09 21.17
C ASN A 7 -14.63 -0.89 21.54
N ILE A 8 -15.88 -0.92 21.08
CA ILE A 8 -16.89 0.09 21.39
C ILE A 8 -18.18 -0.66 21.75
N ASN A 9 -18.63 -0.54 23.00
CA ASN A 9 -19.83 -1.22 23.52
C ASN A 9 -19.86 -2.74 23.25
N GLY A 10 -18.73 -3.43 23.44
CA GLY A 10 -18.62 -4.88 23.25
C GLY A 10 -18.58 -5.33 21.79
N LYS A 11 -18.54 -4.39 20.84
CA LYS A 11 -18.35 -4.67 19.41
C LYS A 11 -16.95 -4.22 18.99
N GLU A 12 -16.28 -5.08 18.23
CA GLU A 12 -14.94 -4.81 17.71
C GLU A 12 -15.01 -4.28 16.28
N TYR A 13 -14.31 -3.18 16.05
CA TYR A 13 -14.27 -2.49 14.76
C TYR A 13 -12.83 -2.36 14.29
N ALA A 14 -12.59 -2.77 13.05
CA ALA A 14 -11.30 -2.70 12.42
C ALA A 14 -11.12 -1.37 11.69
N TYR A 15 -9.98 -0.75 11.93
CA TYR A 15 -9.53 0.47 11.27
C TYR A 15 -8.17 0.23 10.63
N ILE A 16 -7.99 0.78 9.44
CA ILE A 16 -6.68 1.00 8.85
C ILE A 16 -6.14 2.32 9.39
N ALA A 17 -4.98 2.29 10.03
CA ALA A 17 -4.24 3.48 10.42
C ALA A 17 -3.03 3.70 9.48
N TYR A 18 -2.86 4.92 9.00
CA TYR A 18 -1.65 5.33 8.31
C TYR A 18 -1.27 6.76 8.70
N ARG A 19 0.02 7.06 8.62
CA ARG A 19 0.51 8.42 8.80
C ARG A 19 0.36 9.17 7.48
N SER A 20 -0.20 10.37 7.55
CA SER A 20 -0.27 11.35 6.48
C SER A 20 0.38 12.64 7.02
N GLY A 21 1.68 12.80 6.76
CA GLY A 21 2.49 13.84 7.41
C GLY A 21 2.51 13.69 8.94
N ARG A 22 2.16 14.78 9.65
CA ARG A 22 2.09 14.78 11.13
C ARG A 22 0.80 14.18 11.70
N LYS A 23 -0.19 13.87 10.85
CA LYS A 23 -1.51 13.35 11.28
C LYS A 23 -1.57 11.83 11.11
N VAL A 24 -2.16 11.14 12.09
CA VAL A 24 -2.55 9.73 11.94
C VAL A 24 -3.99 9.69 11.47
N VAL A 25 -4.21 9.09 10.30
CA VAL A 25 -5.55 8.91 9.72
C VAL A 25 -6.02 7.50 10.03
N GLN A 26 -7.25 7.37 10.52
CA GLN A 26 -7.92 6.09 10.75
C GLN A 26 -9.09 5.96 9.79
N ARG A 27 -9.04 4.97 8.89
CA ARG A 27 -10.13 4.64 7.96
C ARG A 27 -10.83 3.37 8.44
N TYR A 28 -12.14 3.44 8.60
CA TYR A 28 -12.96 2.30 8.97
C TYR A 28 -12.93 1.21 7.89
N ILE A 29 -12.69 -0.04 8.30
CA ILE A 29 -12.75 -1.22 7.42
C ILE A 29 -14.12 -1.89 7.56
N GLY A 30 -14.57 -2.10 8.80
CA GLY A 30 -15.75 -2.89 9.09
C GLY A 30 -15.77 -3.44 10.52
N PRO A 31 -16.86 -4.11 10.93
CA PRO A 31 -16.92 -4.87 12.17
C PRO A 31 -16.06 -6.12 12.05
N VAL A 32 -15.25 -6.45 13.06
CA VAL A 32 -14.37 -7.64 13.08
C VAL A 32 -15.18 -8.94 12.99
N SER A 33 -16.43 -8.92 13.43
CA SER A 33 -17.34 -10.08 13.32
C SER A 33 -17.73 -10.43 11.89
N SER A 34 -17.61 -9.50 10.93
CA SER A 34 -17.98 -9.74 9.53
C SER A 34 -16.93 -10.61 8.81
N PRO A 35 -17.34 -11.68 8.10
CA PRO A 35 -16.44 -12.51 7.29
C PRO A 35 -15.61 -11.69 6.29
N ALA A 36 -16.20 -10.68 5.68
CA ALA A 36 -15.51 -9.80 4.73
C ALA A 36 -14.40 -8.96 5.40
N THR A 37 -14.64 -8.50 6.64
CA THR A 37 -13.61 -7.78 7.42
C THR A 37 -12.48 -8.72 7.80
N LYS A 38 -12.79 -9.95 8.23
CA LYS A 38 -11.76 -10.95 8.59
C LYS A 38 -10.87 -11.31 7.40
N ALA A 39 -11.46 -11.63 6.25
CA ALA A 39 -10.70 -11.92 5.03
C ALA A 39 -9.80 -10.74 4.62
N ARG A 40 -10.31 -9.51 4.75
CA ARG A 40 -9.53 -8.30 4.45
C ARG A 40 -8.40 -8.06 5.46
N LEU A 41 -8.65 -8.34 6.74
CA LEU A 41 -7.64 -8.28 7.80
C LEU A 41 -6.54 -9.32 7.59
N GLU A 42 -6.90 -10.55 7.24
CA GLU A 42 -5.97 -11.63 6.91
C GLU A 42 -5.14 -11.30 5.67
N ALA A 43 -5.76 -10.75 4.62
CA ALA A 43 -5.06 -10.31 3.43
C ALA A 43 -4.05 -9.18 3.71
N ILE A 44 -4.38 -8.25 4.62
CA ILE A 44 -3.45 -7.20 5.07
C ILE A 44 -2.35 -7.80 5.95
N ALA A 45 -2.69 -8.72 6.87
CA ALA A 45 -1.73 -9.36 7.76
C ALA A 45 -0.75 -10.27 7.02
N SER A 46 -1.16 -10.84 5.88
CA SER A 46 -0.34 -11.72 5.04
C SER A 46 0.68 -10.96 4.20
N GLN A 47 0.45 -9.67 3.93
CA GLN A 47 1.35 -8.84 3.13
C GLN A 47 2.43 -8.16 3.99
N LYS A 48 3.26 -8.98 4.63
CA LYS A 48 4.42 -8.53 5.42
C LYS A 48 5.73 -8.53 4.64
N ALA A 49 5.80 -9.26 3.54
CA ALA A 49 7.00 -9.44 2.75
C ALA A 49 6.70 -9.26 1.26
N VAL A 50 7.77 -9.06 0.48
CA VAL A 50 7.69 -9.07 -0.98
C VAL A 50 7.31 -10.48 -1.46
N PRO A 51 6.24 -10.64 -2.25
CA PRO A 51 5.91 -11.92 -2.88
C PRO A 51 7.04 -12.43 -3.80
N GLN A 52 7.24 -13.75 -3.85
CA GLN A 52 8.35 -14.34 -4.60
C GLN A 52 8.26 -14.04 -6.10
N GLU A 53 7.04 -14.01 -6.63
CA GLU A 53 6.71 -13.65 -8.00
C GLU A 53 7.11 -12.21 -8.37
N PHE A 54 7.27 -11.31 -7.40
CA PHE A 54 7.66 -9.92 -7.60
C PHE A 54 9.13 -9.64 -7.21
N SER A 55 9.89 -10.67 -6.85
CA SER A 55 11.31 -10.55 -6.48
C SER A 55 12.18 -9.89 -7.57
N TRP A 56 11.81 -10.07 -8.85
CA TRP A 56 12.52 -9.52 -10.01
C TRP A 56 12.55 -7.98 -10.04
N LEU A 57 11.60 -7.30 -9.38
CA LEU A 57 11.61 -5.84 -9.24
C LEU A 57 12.80 -5.33 -8.42
N PHE A 58 13.38 -6.18 -7.58
CA PHE A 58 14.39 -5.83 -6.58
C PHE A 58 15.74 -6.47 -6.93
N TRP A 59 16.13 -6.42 -8.19
CA TRP A 59 17.39 -7.00 -8.67
C TRP A 59 18.65 -6.50 -7.96
N ASP A 60 18.59 -5.34 -7.30
CA ASP A 60 19.69 -4.72 -6.55
C ASP A 60 19.64 -4.97 -5.04
N THR A 61 18.64 -5.66 -4.52
CA THR A 61 18.46 -5.87 -3.08
C THR A 61 17.76 -7.20 -2.80
N ASP A 62 18.29 -7.96 -1.86
CA ASP A 62 17.65 -9.19 -1.37
C ASP A 62 16.19 -8.91 -0.91
N PRO A 63 15.16 -9.45 -1.59
CA PRO A 63 13.76 -9.18 -1.26
C PRO A 63 13.38 -9.59 0.16
N ALA A 64 14.06 -10.58 0.74
CA ALA A 64 13.79 -11.05 2.10
C ALA A 64 14.19 -10.01 3.16
N LYS A 65 15.05 -9.04 2.81
CA LYS A 65 15.50 -7.95 3.70
C LYS A 65 14.66 -6.68 3.57
N ILE A 66 13.69 -6.65 2.66
CA ILE A 66 12.83 -5.49 2.43
C ILE A 66 11.73 -5.48 3.48
N ASP A 67 11.79 -4.52 4.39
CA ASP A 67 10.69 -4.22 5.30
C ASP A 67 9.67 -3.32 4.58
N LEU A 68 8.49 -3.85 4.27
CA LEU A 68 7.46 -3.10 3.54
C LEU A 68 7.00 -1.82 4.25
N LYS A 69 7.21 -1.68 5.56
CA LYS A 69 6.88 -0.46 6.30
C LYS A 69 8.03 0.55 6.25
N ALA A 70 9.25 0.12 6.50
CA ALA A 70 10.43 1.00 6.54
C ALA A 70 10.92 1.39 5.13
N ASN A 71 10.83 0.46 4.18
CA ASN A 71 11.27 0.62 2.80
C ASN A 71 10.13 0.98 1.83
N GLY A 72 8.95 1.39 2.33
CA GLY A 72 7.75 1.57 1.51
C GLY A 72 7.93 2.50 0.29
N ARG A 73 8.67 3.60 0.46
CA ARG A 73 9.00 4.50 -0.67
C ARG A 73 9.76 3.78 -1.78
N TYR A 74 10.79 3.01 -1.42
CA TYR A 74 11.59 2.25 -2.38
C TYR A 74 10.75 1.19 -3.11
N VAL A 75 9.89 0.47 -2.39
CA VAL A 75 8.98 -0.52 -2.98
C VAL A 75 8.01 0.13 -3.98
N ILE A 76 7.38 1.24 -3.59
CA ILE A 76 6.49 1.98 -4.47
C ILE A 76 7.24 2.48 -5.70
N GLU A 77 8.43 3.06 -5.53
CA GLU A 77 9.26 3.54 -6.65
C GLU A 77 9.58 2.41 -7.65
N ARG A 78 9.94 1.22 -7.17
CA ARG A 78 10.23 0.05 -8.02
C ARG A 78 9.01 -0.37 -8.85
N VAL A 79 7.85 -0.47 -8.22
CA VAL A 79 6.62 -0.88 -8.89
C VAL A 79 6.16 0.18 -9.89
N LEU A 80 6.17 1.47 -9.53
CA LEU A 80 5.74 2.53 -10.42
C LEU A 80 6.66 2.72 -11.64
N GLU A 81 7.94 2.38 -11.52
CA GLU A 81 8.89 2.52 -12.63
C GLU A 81 8.99 1.28 -13.51
N THR A 82 8.88 0.08 -12.92
CA THR A 82 9.19 -1.18 -13.61
C THR A 82 8.13 -2.27 -13.50
N GLY A 83 7.13 -2.10 -12.64
CA GLY A 83 6.08 -3.09 -12.42
C GLY A 83 4.94 -3.03 -13.44
N GLY A 84 4.16 -4.10 -13.50
CA GLY A 84 2.94 -4.23 -14.27
C GLY A 84 1.68 -4.03 -13.41
N PHE A 85 0.56 -4.56 -13.91
CA PHE A 85 -0.74 -4.40 -13.28
C PHE A 85 -0.86 -5.20 -11.98
N GLU A 86 -0.29 -6.39 -11.94
CA GLU A 86 -0.28 -7.31 -10.80
C GLU A 86 0.52 -6.72 -9.64
N GLU A 87 1.72 -6.21 -9.91
CA GLU A 87 2.59 -5.55 -8.94
C GLU A 87 1.93 -4.26 -8.43
N PHE A 88 1.27 -3.52 -9.31
CA PHE A 88 0.52 -2.33 -8.93
C PHE A 88 -0.66 -2.68 -8.00
N SER A 89 -1.45 -3.69 -8.35
CA SER A 89 -2.55 -4.20 -7.52
C SER A 89 -2.05 -4.66 -6.14
N TRP A 90 -0.85 -5.24 -6.09
CA TRP A 90 -0.19 -5.61 -4.84
C TRP A 90 0.13 -4.38 -3.98
N ILE A 91 0.84 -3.37 -4.51
CA ILE A 91 1.16 -2.18 -3.70
C ILE A 91 -0.08 -1.39 -3.27
N GLN A 92 -1.19 -1.44 -4.02
CA GLN A 92 -2.47 -0.86 -3.62
C GLN A 92 -3.11 -1.55 -2.41
N LYS A 93 -2.79 -2.83 -2.16
CA LYS A 93 -3.22 -3.56 -0.96
C LYS A 93 -2.31 -3.26 0.23
N VAL A 94 -1.02 -3.00 -0.01
CA VAL A 94 -0.01 -2.72 1.03
C VAL A 94 -0.04 -1.26 1.50
N TYR A 95 -0.17 -0.31 0.58
CA TYR A 95 -0.02 1.12 0.83
C TYR A 95 -1.32 1.88 0.50
N PRO A 96 -1.62 2.94 1.26
CA PRO A 96 -2.74 3.79 0.90
C PRO A 96 -2.44 4.52 -0.42
N THR A 97 -3.44 4.61 -1.31
CA THR A 97 -3.30 5.26 -2.64
C THR A 97 -2.65 6.64 -2.57
N ARG A 98 -2.99 7.43 -1.55
CA ARG A 98 -2.37 8.75 -1.31
C ARG A 98 -0.84 8.68 -1.19
N LEU A 99 -0.30 7.69 -0.46
CA LEU A 99 1.14 7.52 -0.31
C LEU A 99 1.80 7.11 -1.64
N ILE A 100 1.10 6.31 -2.45
CA ILE A 100 1.55 5.91 -3.78
C ILE A 100 1.65 7.14 -4.69
N MET A 101 0.60 7.95 -4.74
CA MET A 101 0.56 9.20 -5.51
C MET A 101 1.63 10.19 -5.03
N GLU A 102 1.74 10.41 -3.71
CA GLU A 102 2.76 11.29 -3.13
C GLU A 102 4.17 10.83 -3.52
N THR A 103 4.45 9.52 -3.41
CA THR A 103 5.74 8.95 -3.82
C THR A 103 6.01 9.14 -5.31
N CYS A 104 4.99 8.92 -6.16
CA CYS A 104 5.09 9.14 -7.60
C CYS A 104 5.52 10.59 -7.92
N GLU A 105 4.87 11.57 -7.28
CA GLU A 105 5.15 12.99 -7.51
C GLU A 105 6.56 13.39 -7.02
N ILE A 106 6.93 13.01 -5.79
CA ILE A 106 8.19 13.47 -5.18
C ILE A 106 9.42 12.65 -5.57
N SER A 107 9.25 11.45 -6.14
CA SER A 107 10.39 10.59 -6.44
C SER A 107 11.20 11.10 -7.62
N ARG A 108 12.52 11.04 -7.50
CA ARG A 108 13.46 11.26 -8.62
C ARG A 108 13.80 9.97 -9.36
N LYS A 109 13.39 8.82 -8.82
CA LYS A 109 13.64 7.49 -9.40
C LYS A 109 12.52 7.03 -10.32
N VAL A 110 11.33 7.63 -10.22
CA VAL A 110 10.23 7.45 -11.16
C VAL A 110 10.42 8.45 -12.29
N SER A 111 10.54 7.97 -13.53
CA SER A 111 10.82 8.79 -14.69
C SER A 111 9.65 9.74 -15.01
N PRO A 112 9.88 10.87 -15.69
CA PRO A 112 8.80 11.77 -16.10
C PRO A 112 7.71 11.08 -16.93
N LYS A 113 8.10 10.10 -17.76
CA LYS A 113 7.18 9.29 -18.56
C LYS A 113 6.25 8.47 -17.65
N SER A 114 6.80 7.73 -16.70
CA SER A 114 6.03 6.94 -15.73
C SER A 114 5.11 7.85 -14.90
N LYS A 115 5.61 9.00 -14.42
CA LYS A 115 4.78 9.96 -13.68
C LYS A 115 3.58 10.44 -14.49
N ASN A 116 3.78 10.79 -15.76
CA ASN A 116 2.67 11.23 -16.61
C ASN A 116 1.62 10.13 -16.80
N PHE A 117 2.05 8.88 -17.00
CA PHE A 117 1.13 7.74 -17.05
C PHE A 117 0.31 7.62 -15.76
N TRP A 118 0.98 7.61 -14.60
CA TRP A 118 0.30 7.47 -13.32
C TRP A 118 -0.61 8.65 -12.97
N ARG A 119 -0.25 9.87 -13.38
CA ARG A 119 -1.15 11.03 -13.25
C ARG A 119 -2.46 10.79 -13.97
N VAL A 120 -2.42 10.37 -15.24
CA VAL A 120 -3.64 10.05 -16.01
C VAL A 120 -4.43 8.93 -15.33
N TRP A 121 -3.74 7.85 -14.95
CA TRP A 121 -4.36 6.70 -14.27
C TRP A 121 -5.11 7.10 -12.99
N PHE A 122 -4.55 8.02 -12.19
CA PHE A 122 -5.16 8.47 -10.94
C PHE A 122 -6.18 9.60 -11.12
N ASP A 123 -6.12 10.35 -12.23
CA ASP A 123 -7.05 11.44 -12.55
C ASP A 123 -8.40 10.91 -13.07
N GLU A 124 -8.39 9.83 -13.87
CA GLU A 124 -9.60 9.19 -14.40
C GLU A 124 -10.51 8.56 -13.32
N GLY A 125 -10.04 8.42 -12.08
CA GLY A 125 -10.82 7.91 -10.95
C GLY A 125 -11.47 8.97 -10.06
N ALA A 126 -11.42 10.26 -10.43
CA ALA A 126 -11.89 11.39 -9.63
C ALA A 126 -13.30 11.92 -10.01
N TYR A 127 -14.02 11.24 -10.91
CA TYR A 127 -15.40 11.54 -11.29
C TYR A 127 -16.41 10.52 -10.75
#